data_AF-A0AAD7G2Y8-F1
#
_entry.id   AF-A0AAD7G2Y8-F1
#
_cell.length_a   1.000
_cell.length_b   1.000
_cell.length_c   1.000
_cell.angle_alpha   90.00
_cell.angle_beta   90.00
_cell.angle_gamma   90.00
#
_symmetry.space_group_name_H-M   'P 1'
#
loop_
_entity.id
_entity.type
_entity.pdbx_description
1 polymer ?
#
loop_
_entity_poly.entity_id
_entity_poly.type
_entity_poly.pdbx_seq_one_letter_code
_entity_poly.pdbx_strand_id
1 'polypeptide(L)'
;MSKMDTSCHTCGAALVAAGPDKEFEMLAPTGSTERHRELQVTSDPPLDSEYIFIISVVSCIRRRLSRHDEEISRLRTRIEQREKERTALRNDLSLHTAIISPMRRMPYELLAEIFSLALPYHPIGTFNVQDAPWTLAQVCGRWKAVALSSPSLWSLIAINY
;
A
#
# COMPACT_ATOMS: atom_id res chain seq x y z
N MET A 1 -28.46 -24.14 27.76
CA MET A 1 -27.82 -23.28 26.74
C MET A 1 -28.43 -23.64 25.40
N SER A 2 -29.22 -22.71 24.85
CA SER A 2 -30.08 -22.91 23.69
C SER A 2 -29.27 -23.30 22.46
N LYS A 3 -29.62 -24.42 21.81
CA LYS A 3 -29.14 -24.74 20.46
C LYS A 3 -29.63 -23.62 19.55
N MET A 4 -28.72 -22.82 19.00
CA MET A 4 -29.05 -21.80 18.02
C MET A 4 -29.42 -22.53 16.74
N ASP A 5 -30.66 -22.38 16.29
CA ASP A 5 -31.15 -22.95 15.04
C ASP A 5 -30.25 -22.50 13.88
N THR A 6 -29.39 -23.41 13.42
CA THR A 6 -28.49 -23.25 12.27
C THR A 6 -29.23 -23.54 10.98
N SER A 7 -30.44 -23.03 10.84
CA SER A 7 -31.17 -23.04 9.59
C SER A 7 -31.67 -21.64 9.30
N CYS A 8 -31.62 -21.24 8.03
CA CYS A 8 -32.28 -20.02 7.61
C CYS A 8 -33.80 -20.19 7.86
N HIS A 9 -34.35 -19.46 8.83
CA HIS A 9 -35.78 -19.50 9.17
C HIS A 9 -36.70 -19.21 7.97
N THR A 10 -36.17 -18.58 6.91
CA THR A 10 -36.93 -18.22 5.71
C THR A 10 -36.86 -19.28 4.60
N CYS A 11 -35.79 -20.08 4.48
CA CYS A 11 -35.62 -21.03 3.36
C CYS A 11 -35.20 -22.45 3.78
N GLY A 12 -35.02 -22.74 5.07
CA GLY A 12 -34.64 -24.05 5.59
C GLY A 12 -33.20 -24.49 5.30
N ALA A 13 -32.40 -23.67 4.60
CA ALA A 13 -31.02 -24.00 4.28
C ALA A 13 -30.16 -24.11 5.56
N ALA A 14 -29.43 -25.22 5.69
CA ALA A 14 -28.55 -25.48 6.82
C ALA A 14 -27.32 -24.56 6.74
N LEU A 15 -27.09 -23.91 7.86
CA LEU A 15 -26.04 -22.95 8.08
C LEU A 15 -24.87 -23.73 8.75
N VAL A 16 -23.82 -24.12 8.02
CA VAL A 16 -22.61 -24.75 8.61
C VAL A 16 -21.49 -23.73 8.81
N ALA A 17 -20.87 -23.74 10.00
CA ALA A 17 -19.67 -22.96 10.29
C ALA A 17 -18.42 -23.68 9.76
N ALA A 18 -17.69 -23.06 8.83
CA ALA A 18 -16.38 -23.53 8.40
C ALA A 18 -15.27 -22.61 8.94
N GLY A 19 -14.39 -23.18 9.77
CA GLY A 19 -13.10 -22.59 10.12
C GLY A 19 -13.11 -21.33 11.00
N PRO A 20 -11.93 -20.91 11.50
CA PRO A 20 -11.79 -19.95 12.60
C PRO A 20 -12.30 -18.53 12.28
N ASP A 21 -12.53 -18.21 11.01
CA ASP A 21 -12.99 -16.92 10.53
C ASP A 21 -14.42 -16.96 9.95
N LYS A 22 -15.34 -17.73 10.58
CA LYS A 22 -16.82 -17.64 10.48
C LYS A 22 -17.41 -17.12 9.14
N GLU A 23 -16.96 -17.61 8.00
CA GLU A 23 -17.66 -17.39 6.75
C GLU A 23 -18.81 -18.39 6.66
N PHE A 24 -20.00 -17.82 6.59
CA PHE A 24 -21.23 -18.58 6.56
C PHE A 24 -21.41 -19.16 5.16
N GLU A 25 -21.07 -20.41 4.89
CA GLU A 25 -21.32 -21.03 3.58
C GLU A 25 -22.70 -21.71 3.56
N MET A 26 -23.52 -21.39 2.55
CA MET A 26 -24.85 -21.95 2.40
C MET A 26 -24.72 -23.24 1.60
N LEU A 27 -24.76 -24.39 2.26
CA LEU A 27 -24.98 -25.64 1.58
C LEU A 27 -26.41 -25.65 1.06
N ALA A 28 -26.55 -25.99 -0.22
CA ALA A 28 -27.84 -26.14 -0.85
C ALA A 28 -28.74 -27.07 0.02
N PRO A 29 -30.00 -26.70 0.26
CA PRO A 29 -30.94 -27.53 0.99
C PRO A 29 -31.05 -28.92 0.33
N THR A 30 -31.07 -29.94 1.16
CA THR A 30 -30.99 -31.38 0.83
C THR A 30 -32.25 -31.94 0.17
N GLY A 31 -32.85 -31.21 -0.77
CA GLY A 31 -34.00 -31.65 -1.57
C GLY A 31 -33.84 -31.22 -3.03
N SER A 32 -33.65 -32.21 -3.91
CA SER A 32 -33.64 -32.15 -5.38
C SER A 32 -32.59 -31.27 -6.08
N THR A 33 -31.32 -31.63 -5.95
CA THR A 33 -30.23 -31.11 -6.82
C THR A 33 -30.45 -31.43 -8.30
N GLU A 34 -31.17 -32.50 -8.61
CA GLU A 34 -31.42 -32.95 -9.98
C GLU A 34 -32.37 -32.02 -10.72
N ARG A 35 -33.49 -31.65 -10.08
CA ARG A 35 -34.49 -30.75 -10.65
C ARG A 35 -33.99 -29.30 -10.76
N HIS A 36 -33.20 -28.85 -9.78
CA HIS A 36 -32.56 -27.54 -9.84
C HIS A 36 -31.51 -27.45 -10.96
N ARG A 37 -30.78 -28.54 -11.25
CA ARG A 37 -29.88 -28.64 -12.41
C ARG A 37 -30.64 -28.71 -13.72
N GLU A 38 -31.75 -29.45 -13.75
CA GLU A 38 -32.61 -29.54 -14.93
C GLU A 38 -33.16 -28.16 -15.31
N LEU A 39 -33.69 -27.39 -14.35
CA LEU A 39 -34.13 -26.01 -14.56
C LEU A 39 -33.01 -25.04 -15.00
N GLN A 40 -31.74 -25.39 -14.84
CA GLN A 40 -30.62 -24.60 -15.36
C GLN A 40 -30.35 -24.88 -16.85
N VAL A 41 -30.85 -26.00 -17.38
CA VAL A 41 -30.61 -26.48 -18.75
C VAL A 41 -31.87 -26.42 -19.61
N THR A 42 -33.07 -26.59 -19.03
CA THR A 42 -34.35 -26.50 -19.77
C THR A 42 -34.96 -25.10 -19.69
N SER A 43 -35.79 -24.77 -20.69
CA SER A 43 -36.61 -23.55 -20.70
C SER A 43 -37.95 -23.72 -19.97
N ASP A 44 -38.16 -24.84 -19.27
CA ASP A 44 -39.42 -25.09 -18.57
C ASP A 44 -39.55 -24.18 -17.35
N PRO A 45 -40.75 -23.65 -17.07
CA PRO A 45 -40.93 -22.84 -15.87
C PRO A 45 -40.81 -23.70 -14.60
N PRO A 46 -40.21 -23.15 -13.53
CA PRO A 46 -40.25 -23.81 -12.23
C PRO A 46 -41.69 -23.91 -11.72
N LEU A 47 -41.95 -24.93 -10.91
CA LEU A 47 -43.17 -25.05 -10.12
C LEU A 47 -43.28 -23.85 -9.16
N ASP A 48 -44.50 -23.47 -8.76
CA ASP A 48 -44.70 -22.33 -7.84
C ASP A 48 -43.90 -22.46 -6.53
N SER A 49 -43.82 -23.68 -6.00
CA SER A 49 -43.02 -23.97 -4.80
C SER A 49 -41.51 -23.80 -5.04
N GLU A 50 -41.01 -24.21 -6.21
CA GLU A 50 -39.62 -24.02 -6.63
C GLU A 50 -39.31 -22.54 -6.83
N TYR A 51 -40.24 -21.79 -7.44
CA TYR A 51 -40.10 -20.35 -7.67
C TYR A 51 -40.00 -19.57 -6.36
N ILE A 52 -40.94 -19.78 -5.43
CA ILE A 52 -40.92 -19.13 -4.10
C ILE A 52 -39.63 -19.45 -3.35
N PHE A 53 -39.20 -20.71 -3.42
CA PHE A 53 -37.96 -21.14 -2.82
C PHE A 53 -36.74 -20.47 -3.43
N ILE A 54 -36.62 -20.45 -4.77
CA ILE A 54 -35.52 -19.81 -5.48
C ILE A 54 -35.46 -18.31 -5.14
N ILE A 55 -36.58 -17.60 -5.07
CA ILE A 55 -36.62 -16.20 -4.63
C ILE A 55 -36.05 -16.02 -3.21
N SER A 56 -36.41 -16.92 -2.28
CA SER A 56 -35.92 -16.87 -0.91
C SER A 56 -34.39 -17.08 -0.84
N VAL A 57 -33.87 -18.01 -1.65
CA VAL A 57 -32.45 -18.29 -1.78
C VAL A 57 -31.70 -17.12 -2.40
N VAL A 58 -32.21 -16.54 -3.50
CA VAL A 58 -31.65 -15.35 -4.14
C VAL A 58 -31.61 -14.17 -3.16
N SER A 59 -32.67 -13.96 -2.38
CA SER A 59 -32.73 -12.89 -1.38
C SER A 59 -31.67 -13.08 -0.28
N CYS A 60 -31.47 -14.32 0.18
CA CYS A 60 -30.43 -14.65 1.15
C CYS A 60 -29.02 -14.38 0.61
N ILE A 61 -28.75 -14.81 -0.63
CA ILE A 61 -27.46 -14.57 -1.31
C ILE A 61 -27.20 -13.07 -1.45
N ARG A 62 -28.19 -12.29 -1.92
CA ARG A 62 -28.08 -10.84 -2.06
C ARG A 62 -27.73 -10.16 -0.74
N ARG A 63 -28.38 -10.55 0.36
CA ARG A 63 -28.10 -9.99 1.69
C ARG A 63 -26.68 -10.31 2.16
N ARG A 64 -26.21 -11.54 1.93
CA ARG A 64 -24.83 -11.93 2.27
C ARG A 64 -23.81 -11.16 1.44
N LEU A 65 -24.05 -11.01 0.14
CA LEU A 65 -23.18 -10.24 -0.75
C LEU A 65 -23.06 -8.78 -0.26
N SER A 66 -24.19 -8.11 0.03
CA SER A 66 -24.20 -6.74 0.57
C SER A 66 -23.37 -6.61 1.86
N ARG A 67 -23.48 -7.59 2.77
CA ARG A 67 -22.69 -7.57 4.01
C ARG A 67 -21.19 -7.66 3.76
N HIS A 68 -20.77 -8.48 2.81
CA HIS A 68 -19.35 -8.57 2.45
C HIS A 68 -18.88 -7.28 1.74
N ASP A 69 -19.69 -6.69 0.87
CA ASP A 69 -19.37 -5.41 0.21
C ASP A 69 -19.22 -4.26 1.21
N GLU A 70 -20.06 -4.22 2.24
CA GLU A 70 -19.97 -3.25 3.35
C GLU A 70 -18.67 -3.43 4.15
N GLU A 71 -18.31 -4.66 4.50
CA GLU A 71 -17.08 -4.93 5.26
C GLU A 71 -15.83 -4.65 4.42
N ILE A 72 -15.83 -5.01 3.12
CA ILE A 72 -14.77 -4.65 2.17
C ILE A 72 -14.59 -3.12 2.13
N SER A 73 -15.70 -2.39 2.00
CA SER A 73 -15.68 -0.93 1.98
C SER A 73 -15.09 -0.36 3.27
N ARG A 74 -15.54 -0.85 4.42
CA ARG A 74 -15.05 -0.43 5.74
C ARG A 74 -13.55 -0.70 5.93
N LEU A 75 -13.08 -1.89 5.55
CA LEU A 75 -11.67 -2.26 5.68
C LEU A 75 -10.78 -1.43 4.75
N ARG A 76 -11.24 -1.15 3.52
CA ARG A 76 -10.54 -0.25 2.59
C ARG A 76 -10.35 1.14 3.18
N THR A 77 -11.39 1.72 3.78
CA THR A 77 -11.27 3.03 4.47
C THR A 77 -10.26 2.99 5.62
N ARG A 78 -10.23 1.89 6.40
CA ARG A 78 -9.24 1.75 7.49
C ARG A 78 -7.81 1.65 6.97
N ILE A 79 -7.59 0.94 5.86
CA ILE A 79 -6.28 0.85 5.20
C ILE A 79 -5.83 2.23 4.75
N GLU A 80 -6.69 2.97 4.07
CA GLU A 80 -6.40 4.32 3.59
C GLU A 80 -6.02 5.28 4.74
N GLN A 81 -6.76 5.23 5.85
CA GLN A 81 -6.42 6.02 7.03
C GLN A 81 -5.03 5.69 7.58
N ARG A 82 -4.70 4.40 7.72
CA ARG A 82 -3.39 3.98 8.25
C ARG A 82 -2.25 4.29 7.30
N GLU A 83 -2.45 4.17 5.99
CA GLU A 83 -1.52 4.61 4.95
C GLU A 83 -1.19 6.10 5.09
N LYS A 84 -2.21 6.94 5.31
CA LYS A 84 -2.04 8.39 5.52
C LYS A 84 -1.22 8.70 6.77
N GLU A 85 -1.57 8.09 7.90
CA GLU A 85 -0.85 8.27 9.17
C GLU A 85 0.60 7.79 9.08
N ARG A 86 0.83 6.62 8.47
CA ARG A 86 2.17 6.08 8.22
C ARG A 86 3.02 7.05 7.39
N THR A 87 2.42 7.65 6.37
CA THR A 87 3.12 8.60 5.50
C THR A 87 3.49 9.88 6.25
N ALA A 88 2.58 10.42 7.06
CA ALA A 88 2.87 11.56 7.92
C ALA A 88 4.04 11.28 8.89
N LEU A 89 4.00 10.13 9.58
CA LEU A 89 5.06 9.73 10.51
C LEU A 89 6.42 9.52 9.82
N ARG A 90 6.44 8.97 8.61
CA ARG A 90 7.68 8.84 7.83
C ARG A 90 8.28 10.19 7.46
N ASN A 91 7.44 11.15 7.10
CA ASN A 91 7.89 12.51 6.81
C ASN A 91 8.47 13.16 8.06
N ASP A 92 7.78 13.07 9.20
CA ASP A 92 8.26 13.57 10.48
C ASP A 92 9.60 12.94 10.87
N LEU A 93 9.71 11.62 10.76
CA LEU A 93 10.96 10.91 11.02
C LEU A 93 12.08 11.39 10.09
N SER A 94 11.80 11.56 8.79
CA SER A 94 12.80 12.07 7.83
C SER A 94 13.29 13.47 8.20
N LEU A 95 12.39 14.38 8.58
CA LEU A 95 12.75 15.73 9.00
C LEU A 95 13.64 15.72 10.26
N HIS A 96 13.26 14.95 11.27
CA HIS A 96 14.01 14.89 12.53
C HIS A 96 15.34 14.16 12.39
N THR A 97 15.38 13.05 11.64
CA THR A 97 16.64 12.34 11.35
C THR A 97 17.60 13.20 10.54
N ALA A 98 17.09 13.99 9.60
CA ALA A 98 17.91 14.99 8.91
C ALA A 98 18.50 15.98 9.92
N ILE A 99 17.76 16.42 10.95
CA ILE A 99 18.22 17.37 11.99
C ILE A 99 19.42 16.86 12.75
N ILE A 100 19.36 15.61 13.17
CA ILE A 100 20.44 14.98 13.95
C ILE A 100 21.52 14.34 13.06
N SER A 101 21.45 14.50 11.74
CA SER A 101 22.41 13.92 10.81
C SER A 101 23.85 14.33 11.17
N PRO A 102 24.81 13.38 11.22
CA PRO A 102 26.21 13.67 11.51
C PRO A 102 26.82 14.75 10.60
N MET A 103 26.32 14.86 9.36
CA MET A 103 26.73 15.89 8.41
C MET A 103 26.52 17.33 8.92
N ARG A 104 25.55 17.55 9.83
CA ARG A 104 25.34 18.86 10.47
C ARG A 104 26.29 19.13 11.64
N ARG A 105 26.99 18.12 12.15
CA ARG A 105 27.93 18.27 13.27
C ARG A 105 29.39 18.15 12.84
N MET A 106 29.65 17.71 11.61
CA MET A 106 30.99 17.56 11.06
C MET A 106 31.70 18.92 10.92
N PRO A 107 32.89 19.11 11.51
CA PRO A 107 33.71 20.30 11.31
C PRO A 107 33.90 20.67 9.84
N TYR A 108 34.08 21.96 9.55
CA TYR A 108 34.25 22.45 8.18
C TYR A 108 35.48 21.83 7.51
N GLU A 109 36.54 21.63 8.29
CA GLU A 109 37.82 21.09 7.87
C GLU A 109 37.68 19.65 7.37
N LEU A 110 37.00 18.80 8.16
CA LEU A 110 36.77 17.40 7.79
C LEU A 110 35.86 17.28 6.57
N LEU A 111 34.86 18.16 6.45
CA LEU A 111 33.97 18.17 5.29
C LEU A 111 34.72 18.62 4.02
N ALA A 112 35.60 19.61 4.11
CA ALA A 112 36.47 20.05 3.01
C ALA A 112 37.49 18.97 2.61
N GLU A 113 38.01 18.21 3.58
CA GLU A 113 38.91 17.08 3.32
C GLU A 113 38.18 15.96 2.56
N ILE A 114 36.97 15.59 2.99
CA ILE A 114 36.13 14.63 2.26
C ILE A 114 35.85 15.11 0.84
N PHE A 115 35.51 16.39 0.67
CA PHE A 115 35.29 16.97 -0.66
C PHE A 115 36.53 16.85 -1.54
N SER A 116 37.71 17.11 -0.98
CA SER A 116 38.98 17.01 -1.70
C SER A 116 39.25 15.57 -2.16
N LEU A 117 38.92 14.58 -1.32
CA LEU A 117 39.02 13.15 -1.67
C LEU A 117 37.98 12.72 -2.72
N ALA A 118 36.86 13.42 -2.82
CA ALA A 118 35.81 13.12 -3.78
C ALA A 118 36.03 13.77 -5.16
N LEU A 119 37.01 14.66 -5.30
CA LEU A 119 37.33 15.28 -6.59
C LEU A 119 38.08 14.30 -7.51
N PRO A 120 37.80 14.34 -8.82
CA PRO A 120 38.55 13.53 -9.76
C PRO A 120 40.01 13.97 -9.83
N TYR A 121 40.92 13.01 -10.00
CA TYR A 121 42.36 13.27 -10.16
C TYR A 121 42.74 13.96 -11.48
N HIS A 122 41.81 14.04 -12.44
CA HIS A 122 42.02 14.68 -13.72
C HIS A 122 41.50 16.13 -13.71
N PRO A 123 42.00 17.01 -14.60
CA PRO A 123 41.53 18.39 -14.66
C PRO A 123 40.01 18.45 -14.87
N ILE A 124 39.36 19.28 -14.06
CA ILE A 124 37.90 19.44 -14.07
C ILE A 124 37.56 20.50 -15.12
N GLY A 125 36.67 20.16 -16.05
CA GLY A 125 36.10 21.14 -16.98
C GLY A 125 35.21 22.11 -16.22
N THR A 126 35.69 23.33 -15.97
CA THR A 126 35.04 24.27 -15.03
C THR A 126 33.65 24.74 -15.41
N PHE A 127 33.23 24.56 -16.66
CA PHE A 127 31.94 25.05 -17.14
C PHE A 127 30.82 24.00 -17.04
N ASN A 128 31.13 22.76 -16.67
CA ASN A 128 30.11 21.76 -16.44
C ASN A 128 29.64 21.81 -14.97
N VAL A 129 28.46 22.37 -14.76
CA VAL A 129 27.82 22.48 -13.44
C VAL A 129 27.44 21.09 -12.88
N GLN A 130 27.47 20.05 -13.70
CA GLN A 130 27.26 18.65 -13.29
C GLN A 130 28.54 17.95 -12.81
N ASP A 131 29.70 18.60 -12.88
CA ASP A 131 30.96 18.06 -12.37
C ASP A 131 31.32 18.67 -11.00
N ALA A 132 32.00 17.89 -10.15
CA ALA A 132 32.60 18.43 -8.93
C ALA A 132 33.70 19.45 -9.32
N PRO A 133 33.87 20.56 -8.59
CA PRO A 133 33.31 20.86 -7.27
C PRO A 133 31.89 21.46 -7.28
N TRP A 134 31.29 21.74 -8.44
CA TRP A 134 29.97 22.40 -8.52
C TRP A 134 28.83 21.57 -7.95
N THR A 135 28.87 20.25 -8.14
CA THR A 135 27.87 19.33 -7.58
C THR A 135 27.86 19.33 -6.05
N LEU A 136 29.03 19.46 -5.42
CA LEU A 136 29.14 19.57 -3.96
C LEU A 136 28.42 20.83 -3.45
N ALA A 137 28.52 21.94 -4.18
CA ALA A 137 27.85 23.20 -3.85
C ALA A 137 26.31 23.17 -4.05
N GLN A 138 25.76 22.13 -4.67
CA GLN A 138 24.32 21.98 -4.94
C GLN A 138 23.58 21.15 -3.89
N VAL A 139 24.28 20.48 -2.98
CA VAL A 139 23.66 19.58 -2.01
C VAL A 139 22.87 20.34 -0.93
N CYS A 140 23.50 21.31 -0.27
CA CYS A 140 22.85 22.19 0.71
C CYS A 140 23.66 23.46 0.95
N GLY A 141 23.09 24.45 1.66
CA GLY A 141 23.76 25.71 1.95
C GLY A 141 25.09 25.57 2.70
N ARG A 142 25.22 24.59 3.61
CA ARG A 142 26.48 24.32 4.32
C ARG A 142 27.55 23.78 3.38
N TRP A 143 27.20 22.80 2.54
CA TRP A 143 28.13 22.24 1.56
C TRP A 143 28.57 23.30 0.56
N LYS A 144 27.65 24.16 0.12
CA LYS A 144 27.97 25.34 -0.69
C LYS A 144 28.97 26.26 0.00
N ALA A 145 28.74 26.59 1.28
CA ALA A 145 29.65 27.44 2.04
C ALA A 145 31.06 26.82 2.09
N VAL A 146 31.16 25.53 2.44
CA VAL A 146 32.44 24.79 2.53
C VAL A 146 33.13 24.73 1.16
N ALA A 147 32.38 24.36 0.11
CA ALA A 147 32.92 24.20 -1.23
C ALA A 147 33.48 25.53 -1.77
N LEU A 148 32.76 26.63 -1.56
CA LEU A 148 33.20 27.96 -2.01
C LEU A 148 34.30 28.57 -1.12
N SER A 149 34.35 28.21 0.17
CA SER A 149 35.35 28.73 1.11
C SER A 149 36.64 27.91 1.16
N SER A 150 36.77 26.83 0.37
CA SER A 150 37.93 25.93 0.39
C SER A 150 38.73 26.07 -0.91
N PRO A 151 39.77 26.92 -0.97
CA PRO A 151 40.54 27.16 -2.19
C PRO A 151 41.19 25.90 -2.78
N SER A 152 41.49 24.90 -1.94
CA SER A 152 42.05 23.61 -2.36
C SER A 152 41.14 22.84 -3.33
N LEU A 153 39.83 23.04 -3.27
CA LEU A 153 38.89 22.40 -4.19
C LEU A 153 38.90 23.02 -5.59
N TRP A 154 39.50 24.21 -5.73
CA TRP A 154 39.56 25.00 -6.96
C TRP A 154 40.97 25.13 -7.52
N SER A 155 41.95 24.41 -6.96
CA SER A 155 43.35 24.53 -7.38
C SER A 155 43.67 23.86 -8.72
N LEU A 156 42.80 22.96 -9.20
CA LEU A 156 42.97 22.25 -10.47
C LEU A 156 41.78 22.53 -11.40
N ILE A 157 41.93 23.55 -12.23
CA ILE A 157 40.92 24.03 -13.18
C ILE A 157 41.42 23.80 -14.61
N ALA A 158 40.65 23.10 -15.44
CA ALA A 158 40.88 23.04 -16.88
C ALA A 158 39.86 23.89 -17.64
N ILE A 159 40.39 24.77 -18.50
CA ILE A 159 39.64 25.51 -19.49
C ILE A 159 39.68 24.68 -20.78
N ASN A 160 38.63 23.91 -21.02
CA ASN A 160 38.46 23.17 -22.26
C ASN A 160 37.71 24.08 -23.26
N TYR A 161 38.34 24.37 -24.40
CA TYR A 161 37.79 25.16 -25.51
C TYR A 161 37.29 24.27 -26.65
#